data_AF-A0A8J5C0U8-F1
#
_entry.id   AF-A0A8J5C0U8-F1
#
_cell.length_a   1.000
_cell.length_b   1.000
_cell.length_c   1.000
_cell.angle_alpha   90.00
_cell.angle_beta   90.00
_cell.angle_gamma   90.00
#
_symmetry.space_group_name_H-M   'P 1'
#
loop_
_entity.id
_entity.type
_entity.pdbx_description
1 polymer ?
#
loop_
_entity_poly.entity_id
_entity_poly.type
_entity_poly.pdbx_seq_one_letter_code
_entity_poly.pdbx_strand_id
1 'polypeptide(L)'
;MQADILANYKPTINITSLIPELKHVYKLGTDALDYFKSSRHILLYYEDLFNNRTKLMDVLDFLKLLKQKLFSRHVKIHKKPLSDQIENWGSVYD
;
A
#
# COMPACT_ATOMS: atom_id res chain seq x y z
N MET A 1 -17.03 -0.99 -7.39
CA MET A 1 -17.96 -1.36 -6.30
C MET A 1 -17.30 -1.35 -4.93
N GLN A 2 -16.29 -2.19 -4.62
CA GLN A 2 -15.60 -2.12 -3.30
C GLN A 2 -14.62 -0.95 -3.16
N ALA A 3 -13.90 -0.60 -4.24
CA ALA A 3 -12.99 0.53 -4.24
C ALA A 3 -13.71 1.88 -4.07
N ASP A 4 -14.89 2.04 -4.69
CA ASP A 4 -15.70 3.26 -4.58
C ASP A 4 -16.20 3.47 -3.14
N ILE A 5 -16.60 2.39 -2.47
CA ILE A 5 -16.98 2.42 -1.05
C ILE A 5 -15.79 2.80 -0.17
N LEU A 6 -14.60 2.25 -0.42
CA LEU A 6 -13.39 2.66 0.30
C LEU A 6 -13.00 4.12 0.04
N ALA A 7 -13.27 4.65 -1.15
CA ALA A 7 -13.03 6.07 -1.47
C ALA A 7 -13.95 7.01 -0.67
N ASN A 8 -15.15 6.55 -0.30
CA ASN A 8 -16.09 7.28 0.54
C ASN A 8 -15.78 7.18 2.04
N TYR A 9 -14.81 6.34 2.44
CA TYR A 9 -14.42 6.19 3.84
C TYR A 9 -13.85 7.49 4.41
N LYS A 10 -14.51 8.02 5.45
CA LYS A 10 -14.03 9.18 6.22
C LYS A 10 -13.59 8.73 7.61
N PRO A 11 -12.28 8.48 7.85
CA PRO A 11 -11.81 8.14 9.18
C PRO A 11 -11.98 9.33 10.13
N THR A 12 -12.27 9.02 11.40
CA THR A 12 -12.15 10.02 12.48
C THR A 12 -10.68 10.24 12.76
N ILE A 13 -10.14 11.40 12.39
CA ILE A 13 -8.72 11.71 12.56
C ILE A 13 -8.53 12.51 13.84
N ASN A 14 -7.64 12.03 14.73
CA ASN A 14 -7.21 12.81 15.87
C ASN A 14 -6.20 13.89 15.41
N ILE A 15 -6.70 15.11 15.20
CA ILE A 15 -5.92 16.24 14.68
C ILE A 15 -4.74 16.59 15.60
N THR A 16 -4.90 16.40 16.92
CA THR A 16 -3.85 16.67 17.91
C THR A 16 -2.66 15.74 17.77
N SER A 17 -2.89 14.47 17.40
CA SER A 17 -1.83 13.45 17.23
C SER A 17 -1.30 13.37 15.79
N LEU A 18 -2.06 13.86 14.81
CA LEU A 18 -1.77 13.70 13.39
C LEU A 18 -0.38 14.19 12.97
N ILE A 19 -0.04 15.43 13.30
CA ILE A 19 1.25 16.03 12.90
C ILE A 19 2.44 15.31 13.58
N PRO A 20 2.41 15.04 14.90
CA PRO A 20 3.42 14.21 15.55
C PRO A 20 3.60 12.83 14.90
N GLU A 21 2.51 12.12 14.61
CA GLU A 21 2.53 10.79 14.02
C GLU A 21 3.12 10.80 12.60
N LEU A 22 2.71 11.76 11.76
CA LEU A 22 3.25 11.91 10.40
C LEU A 22 4.76 12.15 10.42
N LYS A 23 5.24 13.02 11.33
CA LYS A 23 6.68 13.25 11.52
C LYS A 23 7.42 11.99 11.97
N HIS A 24 6.82 11.24 12.89
CA HIS A 24 7.39 10.00 13.39
C HIS A 24 7.49 8.93 12.28
N VAL A 25 6.43 8.72 11.51
CA VAL A 25 6.41 7.79 10.38
C VAL A 25 7.42 8.19 9.31
N TYR A 26 7.50 9.49 8.98
CA TYR A 26 8.48 10.01 8.04
C TYR A 26 9.91 9.71 8.51
N LYS A 27 10.21 10.00 9.79
CA LYS A 27 11.52 9.71 10.39
C LYS A 27 11.85 8.21 10.36
N LEU A 28 10.89 7.36 10.71
CA LEU A 28 11.07 5.91 10.65
C LEU A 28 11.41 5.45 9.22
N GLY A 29 10.74 6.03 8.22
CA GLY A 29 11.01 5.78 6.81
C GLY A 29 12.42 6.21 6.39
N THR A 30 12.86 7.42 6.79
CA THR A 30 14.21 7.90 6.51
C THR A 30 15.28 7.08 7.20
N ASP A 31 15.08 6.75 8.48
CA ASP A 31 16.02 5.95 9.28
C ASP A 31 16.16 4.54 8.70
N ALA A 32 15.07 3.93 8.22
CA ALA A 32 15.10 2.65 7.53
C ALA A 32 15.90 2.73 6.22
N LEU A 33 15.69 3.76 5.40
CA LEU A 33 16.45 3.95 4.16
C LEU A 33 17.94 4.14 4.44
N ASP A 34 18.29 4.92 5.46
CA ASP A 34 19.68 5.13 5.88
C ASP A 34 20.33 3.84 6.41
N TYR A 35 19.58 3.05 7.19
CA TYR A 35 20.07 1.76 7.69
C TYR A 35 20.29 0.76 6.55
N PHE A 36 19.38 0.72 5.57
CA PHE A 36 19.43 -0.19 4.43
C PHE A 36 20.13 0.41 3.20
N LYS A 37 20.88 1.51 3.33
CA LYS A 37 21.56 2.16 2.20
C LYS A 37 22.54 1.26 1.44
N SER A 38 23.13 0.28 2.11
CA SER A 38 24.03 -0.73 1.52
C SER A 38 23.27 -1.90 0.89
N SER A 39 21.98 -2.05 1.21
CA SER A 39 21.10 -3.04 0.61
C SER A 39 20.52 -2.48 -0.69
N ARG A 40 20.41 -3.36 -1.70
CA ARG A 40 19.65 -3.02 -2.90
C ARG A 40 18.20 -2.76 -2.52
N HIS A 41 17.67 -1.60 -2.91
CA HIS A 41 16.28 -1.21 -2.72
C HIS A 41 15.69 -0.78 -4.06
N ILE A 42 14.38 -0.98 -4.20
CA ILE A 42 13.58 -0.51 -5.34
C ILE A 42 12.33 0.15 -4.79
N LEU A 43 12.04 1.38 -5.23
CA LEU A 43 10.80 2.07 -4.90
C LEU A 43 9.77 1.78 -5.99
N LEU A 44 8.58 1.33 -5.58
CA LEU A 44 7.56 0.87 -6.51
C LEU A 44 6.19 1.38 -6.08
N TYR A 45 5.53 2.11 -6.97
CA TYR A 45 4.13 2.44 -6.81
C TYR A 45 3.29 1.32 -7.43
N TYR A 46 2.25 0.89 -6.73
CA TYR A 46 1.34 -0.15 -7.21
C TYR A 46 0.73 0.21 -8.57
N GLU A 47 0.31 1.47 -8.72
CA GLU A 47 -0.20 2.05 -9.97
C GLU A 47 0.75 1.79 -11.14
N ASP A 48 2.06 1.93 -10.94
CA ASP A 48 3.05 1.78 -12.00
C ASP A 48 3.19 0.33 -12.48
N LEU A 49 3.04 -0.65 -11.57
CA LEU A 49 3.05 -2.06 -11.94
C LEU A 49 1.82 -2.46 -12.75
N PHE A 50 0.68 -1.85 -12.43
CA PHE A 50 -0.58 -2.14 -13.10
C PHE A 50 -0.63 -1.49 -14.48
N ASN A 51 -0.22 -0.22 -14.58
CA ASN A 51 -0.28 0.57 -15.80
C ASN A 51 0.88 0.26 -16.76
N ASN A 52 2.06 -0.12 -16.25
CA ASN A 52 3.23 -0.40 -17.07
C ASN A 52 3.82 -1.81 -16.82
N ARG A 53 3.55 -2.73 -17.76
CA ARG A 53 4.07 -4.11 -17.71
C ARG A 53 5.59 -4.21 -17.80
N THR A 54 6.31 -3.19 -18.29
CA THR A 54 7.79 -3.27 -18.34
C THR A 54 8.41 -3.13 -16.95
N LYS A 55 7.82 -2.33 -16.05
CA LYS A 55 8.29 -2.22 -14.65
C LYS A 55 8.27 -3.54 -13.91
N LEU A 56 7.34 -4.43 -14.26
CA LEU A 56 7.29 -5.78 -13.69
C LEU A 56 8.56 -6.59 -14.02
N MET A 57 9.11 -6.43 -15.23
CA MET A 57 10.35 -7.10 -15.63
C MET A 57 11.55 -6.56 -14.85
N ASP A 58 11.60 -5.25 -14.63
CA ASP A 58 12.65 -4.61 -13.82
C ASP A 58 12.61 -5.10 -12.36
N VAL A 59 11.41 -5.30 -11.80
CA VAL A 59 11.22 -5.88 -10.46
C VAL A 59 11.67 -7.34 -10.41
N LEU A 60 11.34 -8.15 -11.43
CA LEU A 60 11.78 -9.55 -11.49
C LEU A 60 13.32 -9.63 -11.57
N ASP A 61 13.95 -8.79 -12.38
CA ASP A 61 15.41 -8.71 -12.47
C ASP A 61 16.05 -8.26 -11.17
N PHE A 62 15.48 -7.24 -10.52
CA PHE A 62 15.94 -6.76 -9.22
C PHE A 62 15.92 -7.86 -8.16
N LEU A 63 14.84 -8.65 -8.11
CA LEU A 63 14.69 -9.79 -7.20
C LEU A 63 15.48 -11.04 -7.64
N LYS A 64 16.12 -10.99 -8.81
CA LYS A 64 16.81 -12.12 -9.45
C LYS A 64 15.89 -13.33 -9.68
N LEU A 65 14.65 -13.06 -10.04
CA LEU A 65 13.65 -14.07 -10.38
C LEU A 65 13.63 -14.31 -11.89
N LEU A 66 13.24 -15.51 -12.31
CA LEU A 66 13.01 -15.82 -13.72
C LEU A 66 11.95 -14.89 -14.31
N LYS A 67 12.27 -14.28 -15.46
CA LYS A 67 11.33 -13.46 -16.24
C LYS A 67 10.17 -14.33 -16.72
N GLN A 68 9.03 -14.17 -16.09
CA GLN A 68 7.82 -14.88 -16.44
C GLN A 68 6.61 -13.98 -16.27
N LYS A 69 5.52 -14.31 -16.98
CA LYS A 69 4.25 -13.62 -16.80
C LYS A 69 3.72 -13.94 -15.40
N LEU A 70 3.69 -12.94 -14.52
CA LEU A 70 3.09 -13.08 -13.20
C LEU A 70 1.58 -12.91 -13.29
N PHE A 71 0.87 -13.75 -12.55
CA PHE A 71 -0.56 -13.62 -12.34
C PHE A 71 -0.75 -13.30 -10.85
N SER A 72 -1.43 -12.19 -10.58
CA SER A 72 -1.77 -11.86 -9.19
C SER A 72 -2.67 -12.97 -8.64
N ARG A 73 -2.22 -13.62 -7.57
CA ARG A 73 -3.06 -14.52 -6.77
C ARG A 73 -3.78 -13.76 -5.68
N HIS A 74 -4.17 -12.50 -5.94
CA HIS A 74 -4.72 -11.54 -4.99
C HIS A 74 -5.47 -12.26 -3.87
N VAL A 75 -4.80 -12.41 -2.73
CA VAL A 75 -5.46 -12.92 -1.54
C VAL A 75 -6.12 -11.70 -0.94
N LYS A 76 -7.43 -11.79 -0.73
CA LYS A 76 -8.15 -10.78 0.05
C LYS A 76 -7.39 -10.59 1.36
N ILE A 77 -6.77 -9.42 1.55
CA ILE A 77 -6.03 -9.08 2.77
C ILE A 77 -6.97 -8.93 3.98
N HIS A 78 -8.28 -9.01 3.75
CA HIS A 78 -9.31 -9.06 4.76
C HIS A 78 -10.06 -10.40 4.71
N LYS A 79 -10.09 -11.08 5.87
CA LYS A 79 -10.90 -12.30 6.08
C LYS A 79 -12.34 -12.00 6.48
N LYS A 80 -12.60 -10.80 6.98
CA LYS A 80 -13.94 -10.33 7.39
C LYS A 80 -14.58 -9.51 6.27
N PRO A 81 -15.92 -9.49 6.16
CA PRO A 81 -16.65 -8.51 5.34
C PRO A 81 -16.13 -7.09 5.55
N LEU A 82 -16.13 -6.28 4.48
CA LEU A 82 -15.62 -4.92 4.52
C LEU A 82 -16.39 -4.05 5.55
N SER A 83 -17.67 -4.35 5.76
CA SER A 83 -18.52 -3.77 6.81
C SER A 83 -17.94 -3.88 8.21
N ASP A 84 -17.23 -4.97 8.49
CA ASP A 84 -16.70 -5.24 9.83
C ASP A 84 -15.33 -4.58 10.04
N GLN A 85 -14.78 -3.96 8.99
CA GLN A 85 -13.48 -3.29 9.01
C GLN A 85 -13.61 -1.77 8.89
N ILE A 86 -14.77 -1.28 8.48
CA ILE A 86 -15.05 0.13 8.30
C ILE A 86 -15.96 0.56 9.45
N GLU A 87 -15.37 1.25 10.43
CA GLU A 87 -16.06 1.67 11.66
C GLU A 87 -17.33 2.50 11.37
N ASN A 88 -17.34 3.26 10.29
CA ASN A 88 -18.48 4.05 9.81
C ASN A 88 -19.16 3.45 8.57
N TRP A 89 -19.18 2.12 8.42
CA TRP A 89 -19.72 1.45 7.22
C TRP A 89 -21.11 1.96 6.81
N GLY A 90 -22.00 2.18 7.77
CA GLY A 90 -23.35 2.71 7.52
C GLY A 90 -23.35 4.08 6.85
N SER A 91 -22.39 4.96 7.15
CA SER A 91 -22.26 6.29 6.52
C SER A 91 -21.62 6.27 5.13
N VAL A 92 -21.01 5.15 4.76
CA VAL A 92 -20.18 5.01 3.54
C VAL A 92 -20.90 4.19 2.47
N TYR A 93 -21.83 3.32 2.89
CA TYR A 93 -22.60 2.43 2.02
C TYR A 93 -23.92 3.04 1.52
N ASP A 94 -24.47 4.04 2.21
CA ASP A 94 -25.67 4.79 1.82
C ASP A 94 -25.37 5.81 0.69
#